data_AF-A0A3D3BNK4-F1
#
_entry.id   AF-A0A3D3BNK4-F1
#
_cell.length_a   1.000
_cell.length_b   1.000
_cell.length_c   1.000
_cell.angle_alpha   90.00
_cell.angle_beta   90.00
_cell.angle_gamma   90.00
#
_symmetry.space_group_name_H-M   'P 1'
#
loop_
_entity.id
_entity.type
_entity.pdbx_description
1 polymer ?
#
loop_
_entity_poly.entity_id
_entity_poly.type
_entity_poly.pdbx_seq_one_letter_code
_entity_poly.pdbx_strand_id
1 'polypeptide(L)' 'EMKSTGEVMGTGDSFDEAFAKAHIAAGDRLPSIGKAFISVRDADKSRAGSLARKLIEIGFE' A
#
# COMPACT_ATOMS: atom_id res chain seq x y z
N GLU A 1 8.17 0.90 20.27
CA GLU A 1 9.60 0.51 20.16
C GLU A 1 9.86 0.05 18.72
N MET A 2 11.00 0.42 18.12
CA MET A 2 11.32 0.09 16.74
C MET A 2 11.70 -1.41 16.59
N LYS A 3 11.21 -2.07 15.54
CA LYS A 3 11.46 -3.49 15.26
C LYS A 3 12.08 -3.76 13.86
N SER A 4 12.25 -2.73 13.05
CA SER A 4 12.93 -2.85 11.76
C SER A 4 14.42 -3.15 11.94
N THR A 5 14.98 -3.95 11.05
CA THR A 5 16.40 -4.37 11.06
C THR A 5 17.24 -3.70 9.98
N GLY A 6 16.61 -2.95 9.08
CA GLY A 6 17.24 -2.26 7.97
C GLY A 6 16.25 -1.39 7.22
N GLU A 7 16.74 -0.77 6.16
CA GLU A 7 15.99 0.16 5.30
C GLU A 7 16.41 0.02 3.83
N VAL A 8 15.55 0.48 2.94
CA VAL A 8 15.77 0.48 1.49
C VAL A 8 15.36 1.83 0.92
N MET A 9 15.91 2.15 -0.26
CA MET A 9 15.57 3.37 -0.98
C MET A 9 15.12 3.03 -2.40
N GLY A 10 13.95 3.55 -2.79
CA GLY A 10 13.48 3.55 -4.17
C GLY A 10 13.61 4.95 -4.77
N THR A 11 14.04 5.04 -6.04
CA THR A 11 14.18 6.30 -6.78
C THR A 11 13.40 6.23 -8.10
N GLY A 12 12.77 7.33 -8.49
CA GLY A 12 11.96 7.42 -9.70
C GLY A 12 11.65 8.86 -10.05
N ASP A 13 11.14 9.07 -11.26
CA ASP A 13 10.77 10.40 -11.77
C ASP A 13 9.48 10.92 -11.13
N SER A 14 8.76 10.03 -10.45
CA SER A 14 7.52 10.28 -9.74
C SER A 14 7.51 9.61 -8.37
N PHE A 15 6.60 10.08 -7.50
CA PHE A 15 6.46 9.50 -6.17
C PHE A 15 5.98 8.05 -6.21
N ASP A 16 5.00 7.74 -7.06
CA ASP A 16 4.43 6.42 -7.22
C ASP A 16 5.47 5.41 -7.72
N GLU A 17 6.31 5.81 -8.68
CA GLU A 17 7.42 4.97 -9.15
C GLU A 17 8.46 4.72 -8.06
N ALA A 18 8.91 5.78 -7.37
CA ALA A 18 9.88 5.67 -6.28
C ALA A 18 9.34 4.80 -5.13
N PHE A 19 8.07 4.98 -4.77
CA PHE A 19 7.40 4.24 -3.70
C PHE A 19 7.21 2.76 -4.06
N ALA A 20 6.79 2.46 -5.29
CA ALA A 20 6.67 1.09 -5.78
C ALA A 20 8.03 0.36 -5.74
N LYS A 21 9.10 1.02 -6.19
CA LYS A 21 10.47 0.46 -6.13
C LYS A 21 10.94 0.22 -4.71
N ALA A 22 10.63 1.12 -3.76
CA ALA A 22 10.98 0.93 -2.36
C ALA A 22 10.29 -0.31 -1.75
N HIS A 23 9.00 -0.52 -2.03
CA HIS A 23 8.28 -1.72 -1.58
C HIS A 23 8.87 -3.01 -2.16
N ILE A 24 9.16 -3.02 -3.46
CA ILE A 24 9.81 -4.17 -4.11
C ILE A 24 11.17 -4.47 -3.46
N ALA A 25 11.98 -3.42 -3.21
CA ALA A 25 13.28 -3.56 -2.54
C ALA A 25 13.16 -4.05 -1.10
N ALA A 26 12.08 -3.69 -0.39
CA ALA A 26 11.79 -4.17 0.97
C ALA A 26 11.35 -5.65 0.99
N GLY A 27 11.13 -6.26 -0.18
CA GLY A 27 10.69 -7.65 -0.32
C GLY A 27 9.18 -7.82 -0.46
N ASP A 28 8.42 -6.72 -0.49
CA ASP A 28 6.97 -6.77 -0.66
C ASP A 28 6.62 -7.12 -2.11
N ARG A 29 5.76 -8.13 -2.28
CA ARG A 29 5.14 -8.46 -3.58
C ARG A 29 3.65 -8.15 -3.50
N LEU A 30 3.31 -6.89 -3.77
CA LEU A 30 1.93 -6.45 -3.75
C LEU A 30 1.16 -7.07 -4.91
N PRO A 31 -0.05 -7.62 -4.67
CA PRO A 31 -0.91 -8.07 -5.74
C PRO A 31 -1.40 -6.88 -6.57
N SER A 32 -1.71 -7.11 -7.85
CA SER A 32 -2.35 -6.13 -8.74
C SER A 32 -3.87 -6.35 -8.88
N ILE A 33 -4.36 -7.53 -8.51
CA ILE A 33 -5.77 -7.94 -8.50
C ILE A 33 -6.02 -8.92 -7.34
N GLY A 34 -7.28 -9.10 -6.95
CA GLY A 34 -7.69 -10.08 -5.93
C GLY A 34 -8.68 -9.49 -4.94
N LYS A 35 -8.72 -10.03 -3.72
CA LYS A 35 -9.66 -9.58 -2.67
C LYS A 35 -8.93 -8.85 -1.55
N ALA A 36 -9.31 -7.60 -1.27
CA ALA A 36 -8.73 -6.80 -0.22
C ALA A 36 -9.57 -6.88 1.07
N PHE A 37 -8.95 -7.29 2.18
CA PHE A 37 -9.61 -7.28 3.47
C PHE A 37 -9.38 -5.95 4.18
N ILE A 38 -10.45 -5.22 4.49
CA ILE A 38 -10.41 -3.92 5.17
C ILE A 38 -11.05 -4.04 6.55
N SER A 39 -10.23 -3.95 7.59
CA SER A 39 -10.67 -3.82 8.98
C SER A 39 -9.86 -2.72 9.63
N VAL A 40 -10.53 -1.65 10.08
CA VAL A 40 -9.89 -0.43 10.57
C VAL A 40 -10.50 0.01 11.89
N ARG A 41 -9.77 0.83 12.64
CA ARG A 41 -10.27 1.46 13.87
C ARG A 41 -11.32 2.53 13.53
N ASP A 42 -12.14 2.91 14.51
CA ASP A 42 -13.23 3.88 14.30
C ASP A 42 -12.78 5.21 13.70
N ALA A 43 -11.62 5.72 14.14
CA ALA A 43 -11.05 6.98 13.63
C ALA A 43 -10.71 6.93 12.12
N ASP A 44 -10.43 5.74 11.60
CA ASP A 44 -10.00 5.54 10.21
C ASP A 44 -11.19 5.25 9.27
N LYS A 45 -12.40 5.02 9.79
CA LYS A 45 -13.61 4.68 9.01
C LYS A 45 -13.98 5.73 7.96
N SER A 46 -13.82 7.01 8.29
CA SER A 46 -14.11 8.12 7.36
C SER A 46 -13.21 8.09 6.11
N ARG A 47 -11.96 7.62 6.26
CA ARG A 47 -10.98 7.52 5.17
C ARG A 47 -11.06 6.19 4.45
N ALA A 48 -11.39 5.11 5.17
CA ALA A 48 -11.45 3.75 4.63
C ALA A 48 -12.41 3.62 3.44
N GLY A 49 -13.55 4.33 3.43
CA GLY A 49 -14.48 4.30 2.29
C GLY A 49 -13.85 4.83 1.00
N SER A 50 -13.01 5.87 1.08
CA SER A 50 -12.29 6.40 -0.09
C SER A 50 -11.20 5.45 -0.59
N LEU A 51 -10.53 4.73 0.31
CA LEU A 51 -9.54 3.71 -0.03
C LEU A 51 -10.21 2.50 -0.71
N ALA A 52 -11.31 2.01 -0.16
CA ALA A 52 -12.06 0.88 -0.71
C ALA A 52 -12.52 1.17 -2.15
N ARG A 53 -12.99 2.40 -2.42
CA ARG A 53 -13.37 2.81 -3.78
C ARG A 53 -12.19 2.74 -4.75
N LYS A 54 -11.01 3.24 -4.37
CA LYS A 54 -9.80 3.18 -5.21
C LYS A 54 -9.35 1.74 -5.48
N LEU A 55 -9.47 0.86 -4.48
CA LEU A 55 -9.16 -0.56 -4.64
C LEU A 55 -10.11 -1.23 -5.66
N ILE A 56 -11.40 -0.93 -5.60
CA ILE A 56 -12.40 -1.41 -6.57
C ILE A 56 -12.07 -0.88 -7.98
N GLU A 57 -11.73 0.40 -8.11
CA GLU A 57 -11.38 1.02 -9.41
C GLU A 57 -10.20 0.35 -10.11
N ILE A 58 -9.26 -0.21 -9.34
CA ILE A 58 -8.09 -0.95 -9.88
C ILE A 58 -8.29 -2.47 -9.94
N GLY A 59 -9.51 -2.97 -9.69
CA GLY A 59 -9.88 -4.36 -9.93
C GLY A 59 -9.81 -5.30 -8.71
N PHE A 60 -9.82 -4.76 -7.49
CA PHE A 60 -9.97 -5.56 -6.27
C PHE A 60 -11.43 -5.73 -5.85
N GLU A 61 -11.72 -6.91 -5.28
CA GLU A 61 -12.97 -7.23 -4.56
C GLU A 61 -12.88 -6.90 -3.07
#